data_AF-A0A955EA51-F1
#
_entry.id   AF-A0A955EA51-F1
#
_cell.length_a   1.000
_cell.length_b   1.000
_cell.length_c   1.000
_cell.angle_alpha   90.00
_cell.angle_beta   90.00
_cell.angle_gamma   90.00
#
_symmetry.space_group_name_H-M   'P 1'
#
loop_
_entity.id
_entity.type
_entity.pdbx_description
1 polymer ?
#
loop_
_entity_poly.entity_id
_entity_poly.type
_entity_poly.pdbx_seq_one_letter_code
_entity_poly.pdbx_strand_id
1 'polypeptide(L)'
;MHKGRLEAFSDGVMAIIITIMVLELKVPHGETLGALWPLWPVFLSYVLSFAYVGTYWTNHHHLMQAANRVTSQVLMANLNLLFWLSLLPFTTGWMGENHFAQGPVTLYGANLLASALSYYILQGQIVSA
;
A
#
# COMPACT_ATOMS: atom_id res chain seq x y z
N MET A 1 2.80 13.77 -21.03
CA MET A 1 3.45 12.44 -21.01
C MET A 1 2.43 11.39 -21.44
N HIS A 2 2.83 10.31 -22.12
CA HIS A 2 1.90 9.21 -22.41
C HIS A 2 1.44 8.55 -21.11
N LYS A 3 0.13 8.57 -20.86
CA LYS A 3 -0.59 7.99 -19.72
C LYS A 3 -0.09 6.58 -19.34
N GLY A 4 0.14 5.73 -20.34
CA GLY A 4 0.60 4.35 -20.12
C GLY A 4 1.95 4.22 -19.40
N ARG A 5 2.86 5.20 -19.50
CA ARG A 5 4.13 5.16 -18.76
C ARG A 5 3.96 5.42 -17.27
N LEU A 6 3.03 6.31 -16.90
CA LEU A 6 2.72 6.61 -15.49
C LEU A 6 2.06 5.40 -14.84
N GLU A 7 1.07 4.84 -15.53
CA GLU A 7 0.32 3.68 -15.09
C GLU A 7 1.25 2.48 -14.87
N ALA A 8 2.05 2.12 -15.87
CA ALA A 8 3.01 1.01 -15.76
C ALA A 8 4.03 1.19 -14.61
N PHE A 9 4.49 2.42 -14.38
CA PHE A 9 5.37 2.71 -13.24
C PHE A 9 4.65 2.50 -11.90
N SER A 10 3.42 2.99 -11.79
CA SER A 10 2.62 2.89 -10.56
C SER A 10 2.24 1.44 -10.26
N ASP A 11 1.86 0.68 -11.29
CA ASP A 11 1.59 -0.77 -11.20
C ASP A 11 2.81 -1.53 -10.71
N GLY A 12 4.00 -1.24 -11.28
CA GLY A 12 5.25 -1.86 -10.86
C GLY A 12 5.55 -1.60 -9.38
N VAL A 13 5.38 -0.36 -8.91
CA VAL A 13 5.60 -0.01 -7.50
C VAL A 13 4.60 -0.72 -6.59
N MET A 14 3.30 -0.72 -6.92
CA MET A 14 2.28 -1.39 -6.10
C MET A 14 2.47 -2.93 -6.07
N ALA A 15 2.87 -3.55 -7.18
CA ALA A 15 3.20 -4.96 -7.23
C ALA A 15 4.40 -5.32 -6.33
N ILE A 16 5.43 -4.47 -6.30
CA ILE A 16 6.59 -4.65 -5.40
C ILE A 16 6.14 -4.51 -3.94
N ILE A 17 5.32 -3.51 -3.60
CA ILE A 17 4.80 -3.34 -2.24
C ILE A 17 4.07 -4.61 -1.77
N ILE A 18 3.19 -5.16 -2.60
CA ILE A 18 2.46 -6.40 -2.31
C ILE A 18 3.40 -7.57 -2.04
N THR A 19 4.45 -7.72 -2.84
CA THR A 19 5.39 -8.86 -2.73
C THR A 19 6.40 -8.68 -1.61
N ILE A 20 6.76 -7.45 -1.20
CA ILE A 20 7.60 -7.21 -0.02
C ILE A 20 6.82 -7.55 1.26
N MET A 21 5.53 -7.25 1.34
CA MET A 21 4.75 -7.50 2.56
C MET A 21 4.72 -8.97 3.00
N VAL A 22 4.70 -9.92 2.07
CA VAL A 22 4.70 -11.35 2.44
C VAL A 22 6.04 -11.80 3.04
N LEU A 23 7.14 -11.07 2.77
CA LEU A 23 8.46 -11.40 3.32
C LEU A 23 8.53 -11.21 4.84
N GLU A 24 7.66 -10.38 5.41
CA GLU A 24 7.53 -10.20 6.86
C GLU A 24 6.91 -11.43 7.55
N LEU A 25 6.21 -12.30 6.80
CA LEU A 25 5.70 -13.56 7.31
C LEU A 25 6.82 -14.60 7.37
N LYS A 26 7.63 -14.52 8.42
CA LYS A 26 8.80 -15.38 8.65
C LYS A 26 8.38 -16.84 8.84
N VAL A 27 9.12 -17.75 8.21
CA VAL A 27 8.95 -19.20 8.37
C VAL A 27 9.19 -19.59 9.83
N PRO A 28 8.27 -20.30 10.49
CA PRO A 28 8.44 -20.65 11.90
C PRO A 28 9.49 -21.75 12.08
N HIS A 29 10.20 -21.70 13.20
CA HIS A 29 11.19 -22.72 13.56
C HIS A 29 10.49 -23.84 14.36
N GLY A 30 9.74 -24.68 13.66
CA GLY A 30 9.03 -25.82 14.25
C GLY A 30 8.40 -26.71 13.18
N GLU A 31 8.34 -28.01 13.44
CA GLU A 31 7.89 -29.02 12.45
C GLU A 31 6.38 -29.30 12.52
N THR A 32 5.70 -28.79 13.56
CA THR A 32 4.26 -29.03 13.78
C THR A 32 3.42 -27.83 13.36
N LEU A 33 2.16 -28.08 13.00
CA LEU A 33 1.20 -27.01 12.67
C LEU A 33 1.01 -25.98 13.80
N GLY A 34 1.26 -26.37 15.06
CA GLY A 34 1.23 -25.45 16.20
C GLY A 34 2.24 -24.31 16.10
N ALA A 35 3.33 -24.49 15.35
CA ALA A 35 4.34 -23.46 15.13
C ALA A 35 3.81 -22.27 14.30
N LEU A 36 2.67 -22.42 13.62
CA LEU A 36 2.00 -21.34 12.89
C LEU A 36 1.17 -20.43 13.81
N TRP A 37 0.74 -20.91 14.98
CA TRP A 37 -0.16 -20.16 15.86
C TRP A 37 0.41 -18.78 16.22
N PRO A 38 1.68 -18.62 16.64
CA PRO A 38 2.24 -17.31 16.97
C PRO A 38 2.29 -16.31 15.80
N LEU A 39 2.19 -16.77 14.54
CA LEU A 39 2.24 -15.92 13.36
C LEU A 39 0.92 -15.25 13.01
N TRP A 40 -0.19 -15.60 13.70
CA TRP A 40 -1.51 -15.07 13.40
C TRP A 40 -1.59 -13.52 13.37
N PRO A 41 -0.89 -12.74 14.23
CA PRO A 41 -0.95 -11.28 14.19
C PRO A 41 -0.32 -10.72 12.91
N VAL A 42 0.83 -11.29 12.51
CA VAL A 42 1.56 -10.89 11.31
C VAL A 42 0.77 -11.28 10.06
N PHE A 43 0.21 -12.49 10.04
CA PHE A 43 -0.63 -12.95 8.93
C PHE A 43 -1.88 -12.08 8.76
N LEU A 44 -2.59 -11.75 9.85
CA LEU A 44 -3.75 -10.86 9.80
C LEU A 44 -3.37 -9.48 9.28
N SER A 45 -2.27 -8.90 9.77
CA SER A 45 -1.75 -7.61 9.33
C SER A 45 -1.44 -7.64 7.83
N TYR A 46 -0.77 -8.70 7.35
CA TYR A 46 -0.50 -8.93 5.94
C TYR A 46 -1.78 -8.95 5.09
N VAL A 47 -2.79 -9.75 5.47
CA VAL A 47 -4.03 -9.87 4.70
C VAL A 47 -4.76 -8.53 4.60
N LEU A 48 -4.85 -7.79 5.71
CA LEU A 48 -5.50 -6.47 5.74
C LEU A 48 -4.76 -5.47 4.84
N SER A 49 -3.43 -5.41 4.93
CA SER A 49 -2.63 -4.50 4.10
C SER A 49 -2.60 -4.90 2.64
N PHE A 50 -2.62 -6.20 2.32
CA PHE A 50 -2.76 -6.70 0.96
C PHE A 50 -4.08 -6.22 0.34
N ALA A 51 -5.20 -6.43 1.05
CA ALA A 51 -6.51 -5.98 0.59
C ALA A 51 -6.56 -4.46 0.42
N TYR A 52 -5.90 -3.71 1.32
CA TYR A 52 -5.78 -2.27 1.23
C TYR A 52 -5.04 -1.83 -0.04
N VAL A 53 -3.82 -2.32 -0.27
CA VAL A 53 -3.04 -1.96 -1.47
C VAL A 53 -3.73 -2.42 -2.75
N GLY A 54 -4.34 -3.61 -2.75
CA GLY A 54 -5.12 -4.11 -3.90
C GLY A 54 -6.33 -3.24 -4.24
N THR A 55 -6.99 -2.69 -3.23
CA THR A 55 -8.08 -1.71 -3.42
C THR A 55 -7.53 -0.42 -4.05
N TYR A 56 -6.39 0.08 -3.58
CA TYR A 56 -5.73 1.25 -4.15
C TYR A 56 -5.30 1.03 -5.60
N TRP A 57 -4.73 -0.12 -5.91
CA TRP A 57 -4.36 -0.47 -7.27
C TRP A 57 -5.58 -0.49 -8.20
N THR A 58 -6.67 -1.14 -7.77
CA THR A 58 -7.92 -1.20 -8.55
C THR A 58 -8.49 0.21 -8.79
N ASN A 59 -8.56 1.02 -7.73
CA ASN A 59 -9.04 2.40 -7.80
C ASN A 59 -8.14 3.28 -8.67
N HIS A 60 -6.82 3.13 -8.55
CA HIS A 60 -5.83 3.85 -9.36
C HIS A 60 -5.95 3.49 -10.84
N HIS A 61 -6.09 2.21 -11.18
CA HIS A 61 -6.30 1.76 -12.54
C HIS A 61 -7.56 2.39 -13.16
N HIS A 62 -8.69 2.36 -12.46
CA HIS A 62 -9.92 3.03 -12.91
C HIS A 62 -9.78 4.55 -13.02
N LEU A 63 -9.12 5.19 -12.05
CA LEU A 63 -8.88 6.63 -12.05
C LEU A 63 -8.00 7.04 -13.24
N MET A 64 -6.95 6.27 -13.51
CA MET A 64 -6.10 6.50 -14.67
C MET A 64 -6.89 6.32 -15.95
N GLN A 65 -7.69 5.26 -16.11
CA GLN A 65 -8.57 5.09 -17.28
C GLN A 65 -9.45 6.31 -17.54
N ALA A 66 -10.02 6.95 -16.51
CA ALA A 66 -10.81 8.16 -16.63
C ALA A 66 -10.00 9.45 -16.91
N ALA A 67 -8.69 9.45 -16.69
CA ALA A 67 -7.85 10.64 -16.91
C ALA A 67 -7.67 10.96 -18.41
N ASN A 68 -7.98 12.21 -18.78
CA ASN A 68 -7.85 12.72 -20.16
C ASN A 68 -6.42 13.20 -20.47
N ARG A 69 -5.78 13.90 -19.52
CA ARG A 69 -4.42 14.43 -19.67
C ARG A 69 -3.58 14.20 -18.41
N VAL A 70 -2.28 13.99 -18.59
CA VAL A 70 -1.31 13.86 -17.49
C VAL A 70 -0.45 15.12 -17.46
N THR A 71 -0.70 15.97 -16.47
CA THR A 71 0.07 17.20 -16.19
C THR A 71 1.19 16.93 -15.18
N SER A 72 2.08 17.90 -14.98
CA SER A 72 3.14 17.80 -13.97
C SER A 72 2.59 17.69 -12.54
N GLN A 73 1.47 18.34 -12.26
CA GLN A 73 0.78 18.27 -10.96
C GLN A 73 0.23 16.87 -10.70
N VAL A 74 -0.36 16.21 -11.73
CA VAL A 74 -0.79 14.81 -11.64
C VAL A 74 0.40 13.90 -11.37
N LEU A 75 1.55 14.13 -12.00
CA LEU A 75 2.78 13.37 -11.75
C LEU A 75 3.26 13.49 -10.31
N MET A 76 3.32 14.71 -9.76
CA MET A 76 3.72 14.93 -8.37
C MET A 76 2.73 14.32 -7.38
N ALA A 77 1.42 14.46 -7.62
CA ALA A 77 0.40 13.86 -6.78
C ALA A 77 0.47 12.33 -6.81
N ASN A 78 0.77 11.73 -7.97
CA ASN A 78 0.97 10.29 -8.11
C ASN A 78 2.19 9.81 -7.32
N LEU A 79 3.33 10.51 -7.41
CA LEU A 79 4.52 10.18 -6.61
C LEU A 79 4.26 10.30 -5.10
N ASN A 80 3.51 11.31 -4.68
CA ASN A 80 3.10 11.45 -3.29
C ASN A 80 2.26 10.26 -2.81
N LEU A 81 1.29 9.80 -3.62
CA LEU A 81 0.54 8.56 -3.32
C LEU A 81 1.45 7.35 -3.20
N LEU A 82 2.33 7.12 -4.19
CA LEU A 82 3.24 5.99 -4.21
C LEU A 82 4.21 6.00 -3.02
N PHE A 83 4.63 7.18 -2.57
CA PHE A 83 5.48 7.33 -1.39
C PHE A 83 4.77 6.76 -0.14
N TRP A 84 3.55 7.18 0.16
CA TRP A 84 2.84 6.68 1.35
C TRP A 84 2.50 5.19 1.26
N LEU A 85 2.10 4.70 0.08
CA LEU A 85 1.88 3.27 -0.14
C LEU A 85 3.18 2.47 0.08
N SER A 86 4.35 3.02 -0.30
CA SER A 86 5.65 2.35 -0.13
C SER A 86 6.05 2.12 1.33
N LEU A 87 5.45 2.85 2.28
CA LEU A 87 5.69 2.70 3.72
C LEU A 87 4.78 1.63 4.36
N LEU A 88 3.79 1.09 3.63
CA LEU A 88 2.89 0.08 4.16
C LEU A 88 3.59 -1.21 4.60
N PRO A 89 4.59 -1.76 3.89
CA PRO A 89 5.27 -2.97 4.35
C PRO A 89 5.89 -2.78 5.74
N PHE A 90 6.59 -1.67 5.95
CA PHE A 90 7.20 -1.32 7.23
C PHE A 90 6.16 -1.19 8.36
N THR A 91 5.13 -0.37 8.15
CA THR A 91 4.12 -0.12 9.18
C THR A 91 3.26 -1.35 9.49
N THR A 92 2.99 -2.19 8.50
CA THR A 92 2.27 -3.47 8.64
C THR A 92 3.09 -4.48 9.42
N GLY A 93 4.35 -4.68 9.05
CA GLY A 93 5.26 -5.60 9.74
C GLY A 93 5.43 -5.20 11.20
N TRP A 94 5.69 -3.92 11.45
CA TRP A 94 5.87 -3.41 12.81
C TRP A 94 4.62 -3.61 13.69
N MET A 95 3.42 -3.37 13.15
CA MET A 95 2.16 -3.62 13.84
C MET A 95 1.95 -5.11 14.17
N GLY A 96 2.18 -5.99 13.19
CA GLY A 96 1.99 -7.43 13.34
C GLY A 96 2.98 -8.06 14.32
N GLU A 97 4.27 -7.74 14.22
CA GLU A 97 5.30 -8.28 15.12
C GLU A 97 5.10 -7.85 16.59
N ASN A 98 4.52 -6.66 16.80
CA ASN A 98 4.31 -6.09 18.13
C ASN A 98 2.89 -6.33 18.66
N HIS A 99 2.18 -7.34 18.15
CA HIS A 99 0.88 -7.79 18.67
C HIS A 99 -0.15 -6.65 18.82
N PHE A 100 -0.18 -5.75 17.84
CA PHE A 100 -1.11 -4.61 17.82
C PHE A 100 -0.96 -3.63 19.01
N ALA A 101 0.26 -3.45 19.52
CA ALA A 101 0.54 -2.39 20.49
C ALA A 101 0.12 -1.00 19.97
N GLN A 102 -0.26 -0.11 20.90
CA GLN A 102 -0.85 1.20 20.57
C GLN A 102 0.03 2.04 19.63
N GLY A 103 1.35 2.10 19.87
CA GLY A 103 2.29 2.88 19.05
C GLY A 103 2.31 2.43 17.58
N PRO A 104 2.65 1.15 17.30
CA PRO A 104 2.62 0.59 15.95
C PRO A 104 1.27 0.75 15.23
N VAL A 105 0.16 0.49 15.92
CA VAL A 105 -1.19 0.64 15.35
C VAL A 105 -1.48 2.10 14.99
N THR A 106 -1.08 3.04 15.84
CA THR A 106 -1.26 4.48 15.58
C THR A 106 -0.47 4.92 14.35
N LEU A 107 0.78 4.47 14.21
CA LEU A 107 1.60 4.80 13.03
C LEU A 107 1.04 4.16 11.75
N TYR A 108 0.60 2.90 11.82
CA TYR A 108 -0.07 2.23 10.71
C TYR A 108 -1.32 3.01 10.27
N GLY A 109 -2.19 3.38 11.21
CA GLY A 109 -3.38 4.19 10.92
C GLY A 109 -3.04 5.56 10.32
N ALA A 110 -1.99 6.24 10.81
CA ALA A 110 -1.52 7.50 10.23
C ALA A 110 -1.04 7.33 8.78
N ASN A 111 -0.34 6.23 8.47
CA ASN A 111 0.10 5.92 7.12
C ASN A 111 -1.06 5.61 6.17
N LEU A 112 -2.09 4.88 6.64
CA LEU A 112 -3.32 4.66 5.89
C LEU A 112 -4.01 6.00 5.58
N LEU A 113 -4.16 6.86 6.59
CA LEU A 113 -4.77 8.18 6.42
C LEU A 113 -3.98 9.05 5.42
N ALA A 114 -2.65 9.07 5.51
CA ALA A 114 -1.81 9.81 4.58
C ALA A 114 -1.95 9.29 3.13
N SER A 115 -2.07 7.97 2.96
CA SER A 115 -2.36 7.34 1.65
C SER A 115 -3.73 7.77 1.12
N ALA A 116 -4.75 7.87 1.98
CA ALA A 116 -6.10 8.31 1.60
C ALA A 116 -6.13 9.78 1.17
N LEU A 117 -5.50 10.66 1.95
CA LEU A 117 -5.36 12.08 1.59
C LEU A 117 -4.60 12.25 0.27
N SER A 118 -3.53 11.48 0.06
CA SER A 118 -2.73 11.53 -1.16
C SER A 118 -3.51 11.08 -2.39
N TYR A 119 -4.35 10.05 -2.26
CA TYR A 119 -5.24 9.62 -3.33
C TYR A 119 -6.30 10.66 -3.64
N TYR A 120 -6.91 11.28 -2.62
CA TYR A 120 -7.87 12.37 -2.81
C TYR A 120 -7.25 13.55 -3.57
N ILE A 121 -6.00 13.92 -3.24
CA ILE A 121 -5.25 14.95 -3.96
C ILE A 121 -5.03 14.54 -5.42
N LEU A 122 -4.58 13.31 -5.68
CA LEU A 122 -4.38 12.79 -7.04
C LEU A 122 -5.67 12.86 -7.87
N GLN A 123 -6.78 12.38 -7.29
CA GLN A 123 -8.08 12.46 -7.93
C GLN A 123 -8.46 13.90 -8.27
N GLY A 124 -8.31 14.84 -7.33
CA GLY A 124 -8.58 16.25 -7.56
C GLY A 124 -7.73 16.87 -8.68
N GLN A 125 -6.45 16.50 -8.76
CA GLN A 125 -5.57 16.95 -9.85
C GLN A 125 -5.97 16.38 -11.21
N ILE A 126 -6.46 15.13 -11.27
CA ILE A 126 -6.93 14.52 -12.51
C ILE A 126 -8.24 15.16 -12.98
N VAL A 127 -9.18 15.44 -12.06
CA VAL A 127 -10.45 16.08 -12.40
C VAL A 127 -10.25 17.53 -12.86
N SER A 128 -9.29 18.24 -12.26
CA SER A 128 -8.95 19.62 -12.63
C SER A 128 -8.09 19.73 -13.89
N ALA A 129 -7.54 18.59 -14.33
CA ALA A 129 -6.74 18.49 -15.55
C ALA A 129 -7.67 18.26 -16.75
#